data_AF-A0A6A6IKU1-F1
#
_entry.id   AF-A0A6A6IKU1-F1
#
_cell.length_a   1.000
_cell.length_b   1.000
_cell.length_c   1.000
_cell.angle_alpha   90.00
_cell.angle_beta   90.00
_cell.angle_gamma   90.00
#
_symmetry.space_group_name_H-M   'P 1'
#
loop_
_entity.id
_entity.type
_entity.pdbx_description
1 polymer ?
#
loop_
_entity_poly.entity_id
_entity_poly.type
_entity_poly.pdbx_seq_one_letter_code
_entity_poly.pdbx_strand_id
1 'polypeptide(L)'
;VVKALVDMGSDREARAFADFTPLLTATWEGHEVVVKLLLDMGINKEAQASGDRRPLHMASEKGYEVVVKLLLDMGADITAGNSSGQTSLHYAAGGGHKAIVKLLVDMGADKEAK
;
A
#
# COMPACT_ATOMS: atom_id res chain seq x y z
N VAL A 1 18.40 -5.57 -12.82
CA VAL A 1 18.13 -4.60 -11.73
C VAL A 1 16.85 -4.97 -10.97
N VAL A 2 15.67 -5.01 -11.60
CA VAL A 2 14.40 -5.36 -10.91
C VAL A 2 14.39 -6.80 -10.38
N LYS A 3 14.90 -7.76 -11.15
CA LYS A 3 15.05 -9.15 -10.70
C LYS A 3 15.98 -9.29 -9.47
N ALA A 4 17.00 -8.44 -9.36
CA ALA A 4 17.91 -8.42 -8.21
C ALA A 4 17.27 -7.81 -6.95
N LEU A 5 16.29 -6.90 -7.10
CA LEU A 5 15.50 -6.38 -5.97
C LEU A 5 14.52 -7.44 -5.45
N VAL A 6 14.01 -8.31 -6.31
CA VAL A 6 13.15 -9.45 -5.94
C VAL A 6 13.95 -10.60 -5.34
N ASP A 7 15.17 -10.87 -5.85
CA ASP A 7 16.06 -11.89 -5.29
C ASP A 7 16.61 -11.50 -3.89
N MET A 8 16.77 -10.20 -3.59
CA MET A 8 17.03 -9.74 -2.21
C MET A 8 15.84 -9.97 -1.25
N GLY A 9 14.63 -10.21 -1.78
CA GLY A 9 13.49 -10.65 -0.99
C GLY A 9 13.48 -12.16 -0.71
N SER A 10 14.40 -12.92 -1.32
CA SER A 10 14.52 -14.37 -1.18
C SER A 10 15.66 -14.81 -0.26
N ASP A 11 16.51 -13.88 0.19
CA ASP A 11 17.63 -14.17 1.09
C ASP A 11 17.42 -13.49 2.45
N ARG A 12 16.97 -14.32 3.41
CA ARG A 12 17.02 -14.17 4.87
C ARG A 12 17.33 -12.77 5.44
N GLU A 13 16.30 -12.17 6.04
CA GLU A 13 16.38 -11.34 7.26
C GLU A 13 17.67 -10.50 7.46
N ALA A 14 18.08 -9.70 6.48
CA ALA A 14 19.05 -8.65 6.73
C ALA A 14 18.33 -7.44 7.37
N ARG A 15 18.08 -7.58 8.68
CA ARG A 15 17.60 -6.56 9.62
C ARG A 15 18.41 -5.26 9.55
N ALA A 16 18.12 -4.41 8.59
CA ALA A 16 18.53 -3.00 8.62
C ALA A 16 17.29 -2.17 8.29
N PHE A 17 16.62 -1.62 9.32
CA PHE A 17 15.30 -0.98 9.24
C PHE A 17 14.17 -1.91 8.75
N ALA A 18 13.99 -3.02 9.47
CA ALA A 18 13.32 -4.29 9.10
C ALA A 18 11.85 -4.28 8.58
N ASP A 19 11.25 -3.13 8.29
CA ASP A 19 9.80 -3.03 8.05
C ASP A 19 9.42 -2.56 6.63
N PHE A 20 10.37 -2.35 5.71
CA PHE A 20 10.06 -1.85 4.36
C PHE A 20 10.49 -2.82 3.25
N THR A 21 9.50 -3.51 2.68
CA THR A 21 9.66 -4.27 1.43
C THR A 21 9.84 -3.31 0.24
N PRO A 22 10.39 -3.78 -0.90
CA PRO A 22 10.51 -2.94 -2.10
C PRO A 22 9.19 -2.29 -2.53
N LEU A 23 8.06 -2.99 -2.34
CA LEU A 23 6.74 -2.45 -2.64
C LEU A 23 6.36 -1.32 -1.68
N LEU A 24 6.62 -1.47 -0.37
CA LEU A 24 6.35 -0.44 0.63
C LEU A 24 7.18 0.82 0.34
N THR A 25 8.46 0.67 0.00
CA THR A 25 9.33 1.81 -0.34
C THR A 25 8.85 2.49 -1.61
N ALA A 26 8.60 1.74 -2.69
CA ALA A 26 8.12 2.31 -3.94
C ALA A 26 6.77 3.01 -3.78
N THR A 27 5.89 2.48 -2.92
CA THR A 27 4.59 3.08 -2.62
C THR A 27 4.74 4.36 -1.81
N TRP A 28 5.59 4.38 -0.79
CA TRP A 28 5.84 5.55 0.04
C TRP A 28 6.43 6.73 -0.75
N GLU A 29 7.31 6.43 -1.71
CA GLU A 29 7.93 7.40 -2.61
C GLU A 29 7.07 7.74 -3.86
N GLY A 30 5.90 7.10 -4.02
CA GLY A 30 4.99 7.36 -5.14
C GLY A 30 5.51 6.92 -6.51
N HIS A 31 6.40 5.93 -6.55
CA HIS A 31 7.00 5.42 -7.79
C HIS A 31 6.04 4.49 -8.55
N GLU A 32 5.01 5.06 -9.17
CA GLU A 32 3.91 4.35 -9.86
C GLU A 32 4.37 3.21 -10.77
N VAL A 33 5.36 3.46 -11.64
CA VAL A 33 5.89 2.46 -12.58
C VAL A 33 6.55 1.28 -11.84
N VAL A 34 7.25 1.57 -10.74
CA VAL A 34 7.92 0.55 -9.93
C VAL A 34 6.88 -0.25 -9.14
N VAL A 35 5.87 0.42 -8.57
CA VAL A 35 4.76 -0.25 -7.87
C VAL A 35 4.03 -1.21 -8.82
N LYS A 36 3.65 -0.74 -10.01
CA LYS A 36 3.00 -1.59 -11.02
C LYS A 36 3.85 -2.80 -11.37
N LEU A 37 5.14 -2.59 -11.63
CA LEU A 37 6.06 -3.68 -11.97
C LEU A 37 6.17 -4.72 -10.85
N LEU A 38 6.28 -4.29 -9.59
CA LEU A 38 6.37 -5.20 -8.44
C LEU A 38 5.09 -6.00 -8.25
N LEU A 39 3.91 -5.37 -8.44
CA LEU A 39 2.62 -6.06 -8.39
C LEU A 39 2.45 -7.06 -9.54
N ASP A 40 2.86 -6.69 -10.76
CA ASP A 40 2.86 -7.56 -11.94
C ASP A 40 3.78 -8.78 -11.74
N MET A 41 4.82 -8.68 -10.89
CA MET A 41 5.71 -9.78 -10.50
C MET A 41 5.13 -10.69 -9.39
N GLY A 42 3.93 -10.39 -8.89
CA GLY A 42 3.30 -11.19 -7.83
C GLY A 42 3.87 -10.97 -6.44
N ILE A 43 4.57 -9.86 -6.19
CA ILE A 43 4.98 -9.48 -4.83
C ILE A 43 3.75 -9.34 -3.94
N ASN A 44 3.90 -9.68 -2.65
CA ASN A 44 2.83 -9.53 -1.67
C ASN A 44 2.38 -8.07 -1.56
N LYS A 45 1.21 -7.77 -2.16
CA LYS A 45 0.52 -6.48 -2.09
C LYS A 45 0.05 -6.10 -0.69
N GLU A 46 -0.03 -7.08 0.21
CA GLU A 46 -0.44 -6.93 1.61
C GLU A 46 0.75 -6.84 2.57
N ALA A 47 1.95 -6.50 2.07
CA ALA A 47 3.13 -6.34 2.91
C ALA A 47 2.86 -5.35 4.06
N GLN A 48 3.29 -5.70 5.27
CA GLN A 48 3.08 -4.88 6.47
C GLN A 48 4.39 -4.23 6.88
N ALA A 49 4.34 -2.92 7.14
CA ALA A 49 5.36 -2.15 7.83
C ALA A 49 5.01 -2.01 9.31
N SER A 50 5.77 -1.17 10.03
CA SER A 50 5.47 -0.83 11.42
C SER A 50 4.02 -0.37 11.60
N GLY A 51 3.39 -0.88 12.67
CA GLY A 51 1.98 -0.63 12.98
C GLY A 51 0.99 -1.26 11.99
N ASP A 52 1.37 -2.35 11.32
CA ASP A 52 0.57 -3.06 10.31
C ASP A 52 0.16 -2.18 9.12
N ARG A 53 0.91 -1.12 8.84
CA ARG A 53 0.66 -0.27 7.67
C ARG A 53 0.98 -1.02 6.38
N ARG A 54 0.09 -0.89 5.41
CA ARG A 54 0.11 -1.60 4.13
C ARG A 54 0.32 -0.61 2.99
N PRO A 55 0.67 -1.06 1.77
CA PRO A 55 0.81 -0.16 0.63
C PRO A 55 -0.43 0.72 0.41
N LEU A 56 -1.64 0.15 0.55
CA LEU A 56 -2.88 0.91 0.35
C LEU A 56 -3.03 2.04 1.39
N HIS A 57 -2.68 1.79 2.66
CA HIS A 57 -2.63 2.83 3.70
C HIS A 57 -1.70 3.97 3.33
N MET A 58 -0.47 3.66 2.89
CA MET A 58 0.56 4.64 2.55
C MET A 58 0.18 5.47 1.32
N ALA A 59 -0.32 4.82 0.26
CA ALA A 59 -0.75 5.50 -0.95
C ALA A 59 -1.94 6.44 -0.67
N SER A 60 -2.89 6.00 0.15
CA SER A 60 -4.03 6.80 0.58
C SER A 60 -3.62 7.98 1.47
N GLU A 61 -2.66 7.81 2.40
CA GLU A 61 -2.12 8.89 3.22
C GLU A 61 -1.42 9.96 2.38
N LYS A 62 -0.66 9.54 1.36
CA LYS A 62 0.14 10.43 0.52
C LYS A 62 -0.63 11.09 -0.61
N GLY A 63 -1.83 10.63 -0.93
CA GLY A 63 -2.63 11.19 -2.02
C GLY A 63 -2.28 10.62 -3.41
N TYR A 64 -1.63 9.46 -3.48
CA TYR A 64 -1.20 8.85 -4.74
C TYR A 64 -2.36 8.07 -5.39
N GLU A 65 -3.28 8.78 -6.01
CA GLU A 65 -4.51 8.21 -6.60
C GLU A 65 -4.24 7.07 -7.59
N VAL A 66 -3.23 7.21 -8.45
CA VAL A 66 -2.85 6.16 -9.41
C VAL A 66 -2.36 4.90 -8.69
N VAL A 67 -1.57 5.06 -7.63
CA VAL A 67 -1.05 3.94 -6.84
C VAL A 67 -2.18 3.25 -6.06
N VAL A 68 -3.11 4.01 -5.47
CA VAL A 68 -4.31 3.45 -4.83
C VAL A 68 -5.09 2.60 -5.82
N LYS A 69 -5.36 3.14 -7.02
CA LYS A 69 -6.09 2.41 -8.05
C LYS A 69 -5.37 1.12 -8.46
N LEU A 70 -4.06 1.18 -8.70
CA LEU A 70 -3.25 0.00 -9.04
C LEU A 70 -3.32 -1.09 -7.97
N LEU A 71 -3.24 -0.72 -6.69
CA LEU A 71 -3.31 -1.68 -5.58
C LEU A 71 -4.70 -2.33 -5.52
N LEU A 72 -5.77 -1.56 -5.67
CA LEU A 72 -7.15 -2.07 -5.67
C LEU A 72 -7.44 -2.95 -6.88
N ASP A 73 -6.98 -2.56 -8.08
CA ASP A 73 -7.11 -3.36 -9.31
C ASP A 73 -6.38 -4.72 -9.18
N MET A 74 -5.33 -4.78 -8.36
CA MET A 74 -4.60 -6.01 -8.02
C MET A 74 -5.22 -6.79 -6.84
N GLY A 75 -6.36 -6.34 -6.35
CA GLY A 75 -7.15 -6.97 -5.30
C GLY A 75 -6.62 -6.73 -3.89
N ALA A 76 -5.99 -5.59 -3.63
CA ALA A 76 -5.59 -5.23 -2.28
C ALA A 76 -6.81 -5.15 -1.35
N ASP A 77 -6.66 -5.58 -0.10
CA ASP A 77 -7.76 -5.59 0.87
C ASP A 77 -8.13 -4.15 1.29
N ILE A 78 -9.25 -3.68 0.76
CA ILE A 78 -9.80 -2.35 1.03
C ILE A 78 -10.27 -2.17 2.48
N THR A 79 -10.56 -3.28 3.18
CA THR A 79 -11.09 -3.30 4.55
C THR A 79 -10.00 -3.47 5.60
N ALA A 80 -8.76 -3.78 5.19
CA ALA A 80 -7.67 -3.99 6.11
C ALA A 80 -7.46 -2.76 7.01
N GLY A 81 -7.48 -2.99 8.32
CA GLY A 81 -7.08 -2.03 9.33
C GLY A 81 -5.62 -2.21 9.73
N ASN A 82 -4.98 -1.13 10.14
CA ASN A 82 -3.67 -1.16 10.79
C ASN A 82 -3.80 -1.61 12.26
N SER A 83 -2.71 -1.57 13.05
CA SER A 83 -2.71 -1.98 14.46
C SER A 83 -3.64 -1.16 15.36
N SER A 84 -4.10 -0.01 14.87
CA SER A 84 -5.05 0.91 15.53
C SER A 84 -6.44 0.89 14.89
N GLY A 85 -6.74 -0.08 14.01
CA GLY A 85 -8.03 -0.18 13.29
C GLY A 85 -8.16 0.78 12.10
N GLN A 86 -7.18 1.65 11.86
CA GLN A 86 -7.29 2.66 10.80
C GLN A 86 -7.14 2.00 9.42
N THR A 87 -8.18 2.17 8.60
CA THR A 87 -8.23 1.70 7.21
C THR A 87 -7.69 2.76 6.23
N SER A 88 -7.53 2.38 4.97
CA SER A 88 -7.09 3.29 3.91
C SER A 88 -8.03 4.51 3.73
N LEU A 89 -9.32 4.34 4.04
CA LEU A 89 -10.29 5.44 4.04
C LEU A 89 -9.98 6.49 5.11
N HIS A 90 -9.56 6.06 6.31
CA HIS A 90 -9.16 6.97 7.39
C HIS A 90 -7.96 7.83 6.97
N TYR A 91 -6.95 7.21 6.36
CA TYR A 91 -5.76 7.91 5.87
C TYR A 91 -6.08 8.89 4.74
N ALA A 92 -6.92 8.49 3.77
CA ALA A 92 -7.35 9.38 2.69
C ALA A 92 -8.15 10.59 3.23
N ALA A 93 -9.05 10.36 4.19
CA ALA A 93 -9.84 11.40 4.81
C ALA A 93 -8.99 12.35 5.66
N GLY A 94 -8.08 11.80 6.49
CA GLY A 94 -7.15 12.60 7.31
C GLY A 94 -6.18 13.45 6.49
N GLY A 95 -5.78 12.96 5.31
CA GLY A 95 -4.98 13.72 4.35
C GLY A 95 -5.76 14.71 3.47
N GLY A 96 -7.10 14.69 3.50
CA GLY A 96 -7.95 15.54 2.67
C GLY A 96 -8.06 15.12 1.19
N HIS A 97 -7.70 13.88 0.86
CA HIS A 97 -7.60 13.36 -0.51
C HIS A 97 -8.97 12.94 -1.05
N LYS A 98 -9.82 13.92 -1.38
CA LYS A 98 -11.23 13.70 -1.76
C LYS A 98 -11.44 12.70 -2.91
N ALA A 99 -10.57 12.71 -3.92
CA ALA A 99 -10.67 11.77 -5.04
C ALA A 99 -10.44 10.32 -4.60
N ILE A 100 -9.47 10.09 -3.72
CA ILE A 100 -9.20 8.77 -3.13
C ILE A 100 -10.31 8.34 -2.19
N VAL A 101 -10.83 9.25 -1.35
CA VAL A 101 -12.01 8.96 -0.50
C VAL A 101 -13.18 8.48 -1.36
N LYS A 102 -13.46 9.19 -2.45
CA LYS A 102 -14.53 8.80 -3.38
C LYS A 102 -14.25 7.44 -4.01
N LEU A 103 -13.04 7.22 -4.54
CA LEU A 103 -12.63 5.95 -5.14
C LEU A 103 -12.82 4.78 -4.17
N LEU A 104 -12.35 4.91 -2.94
CA LEU A 104 -12.45 3.86 -1.92
C LEU A 104 -13.91 3.56 -1.57
N VAL A 105 -14.73 4.59 -1.39
CA VAL A 105 -16.18 4.43 -1.13
C VAL A 105 -16.90 3.77 -2.31
N ASP A 106 -16.58 4.18 -3.54
CA ASP A 106 -17.18 3.62 -4.76
C ASP A 106 -16.77 2.13 -4.94
N MET A 107 -15.61 1.73 -4.42
CA MET A 107 -15.13 0.34 -4.36
C MET A 107 -15.59 -0.43 -3.11
N GLY A 108 -16.46 0.15 -2.28
CA GLY A 108 -17.10 -0.56 -1.17
C GLY A 108 -16.34 -0.50 0.17
N ALA A 109 -15.42 0.47 0.35
CA ALA A 109 -14.84 0.72 1.66
C ALA A 109 -15.93 1.09 2.68
N ASP A 110 -15.86 0.49 3.87
CA ASP A 110 -16.78 0.82 4.95
C ASP A 110 -16.51 2.23 5.48
N LYS A 111 -17.52 3.08 5.41
CA LYS A 111 -17.49 4.47 5.88
C LYS A 111 -17.48 4.57 7.39
N GLU A 112 -17.95 3.53 8.07
CA GLU A 112 -18.14 3.45 9.52
C GLU A 112 -17.11 2.52 10.19
N ALA A 113 -16.03 2.17 9.47
CA ALA A 113 -14.92 1.39 10.03
C ALA A 113 -14.41 2.08 11.30
N LYS A 114 -14.22 1.30 12.37
CA LYS A 114 -13.93 1.79 13.73
C LYS A 114 -12.46 1.71 14.10
#